data_AF-A0AA87Z063-F1
#
_entry.id   AF-A0AA87Z063-F1
#
_cell.length_a   1.000
_cell.length_b   1.000
_cell.length_c   1.000
_cell.angle_alpha   90.00
_cell.angle_beta   90.00
_cell.angle_gamma   90.00
#
_symmetry.space_group_name_H-M   'P 1'
#
loop_
_entity.id
_entity.type
_entity.pdbx_description
1 polymer ?
#
loop_
_entity_poly.entity_id
_entity_poly.type
_entity_poly.pdbx_seq_one_letter_code
_entity_poly.pdbx_strand_id
1 'polypeptide(L)'
;MPGLFEASHFGLHGEDTMDKALVFTTSHLESMVTKLSNPLAEQISCALKRPLQKSLERLYARDYMSIYQDEASHNKALFELAKLDFNLLQSIHKLELSELSRYL
;
A
#
# COMPACT_ATOMS: atom_id res chain seq x y z
N MET A 1 -13.86 -2.75 -7.55
CA MET A 1 -14.11 -2.69 -6.09
C MET A 1 -12.91 -2.10 -5.33
N PRO A 2 -11.69 -2.70 -5.29
CA PRO A 2 -10.55 -2.11 -4.59
C PRO A 2 -10.15 -0.71 -5.08
N GLY A 3 -10.13 -0.48 -6.40
CA GLY A 3 -9.82 0.85 -6.94
C GLY A 3 -10.84 1.93 -6.58
N LEU A 4 -12.11 1.59 -6.38
CA LEU A 4 -13.13 2.54 -5.93
C LEU A 4 -12.98 2.87 -4.45
N PHE A 5 -12.59 1.88 -3.62
CA PHE A 5 -12.25 2.10 -2.22
C PHE A 5 -11.10 3.10 -2.10
N GLU A 6 -10.00 2.89 -2.83
CA GLU A 6 -8.86 3.83 -2.83
C GLU A 6 -9.26 5.22 -3.35
N ALA A 7 -10.03 5.29 -4.44
CA ALA A 7 -10.52 6.55 -4.98
C ALA A 7 -11.41 7.32 -3.99
N SER A 8 -12.24 6.62 -3.21
CA SER A 8 -13.13 7.25 -2.23
C SER A 8 -12.38 7.98 -1.10
N HIS A 9 -11.11 7.64 -0.85
CA HIS A 9 -10.26 8.34 0.09
C HIS A 9 -9.72 9.68 -0.41
N PHE A 10 -9.95 10.03 -1.68
CA PHE A 10 -9.67 11.36 -2.24
C PHE A 10 -10.87 12.31 -2.19
N GLY A 11 -12.02 11.86 -1.68
CA GLY A 11 -13.23 12.67 -1.59
C GLY A 11 -13.04 13.95 -0.78
N LEU A 12 -13.64 15.03 -1.26
CA LEU A 12 -13.62 16.34 -0.59
C LEU A 12 -14.91 16.57 0.21
N HIS A 13 -14.88 17.54 1.13
CA HIS A 13 -16.07 17.89 1.90
C HIS A 13 -17.21 18.36 0.96
N GLY A 14 -18.40 17.78 1.14
CA GLY A 14 -19.56 18.03 0.28
C GLY A 14 -19.77 17.02 -0.85
N GLU A 15 -18.88 16.03 -1.00
CA GLU A 15 -19.02 14.94 -1.97
C GLU A 15 -19.69 13.71 -1.34
N ASP A 16 -21.00 13.81 -1.05
CA ASP A 16 -21.79 12.72 -0.45
C ASP A 16 -21.67 11.36 -1.19
N THR A 17 -21.39 11.40 -2.49
CA THR A 17 -21.17 10.20 -3.31
C THR A 17 -19.91 9.45 -2.90
N MET A 18 -18.83 10.16 -2.55
CA MET A 18 -17.57 9.54 -2.13
C MET A 18 -17.69 8.93 -0.74
N ASP A 19 -18.42 9.58 0.17
CA ASP A 19 -18.73 9.01 1.49
C ASP A 19 -19.55 7.71 1.37
N LYS A 20 -20.57 7.71 0.51
CA LYS A 20 -21.36 6.49 0.22
C LYS A 20 -20.51 5.41 -0.44
N ALA A 21 -19.62 5.77 -1.36
CA ALA A 21 -18.70 4.84 -2.01
C ALA A 21 -17.74 4.20 -1.01
N LEU A 22 -17.21 4.98 -0.07
CA LEU A 22 -16.33 4.48 0.99
C LEU A 22 -17.04 3.46 1.87
N VAL A 23 -18.24 3.78 2.36
CA VAL A 23 -19.04 2.84 3.18
C VAL A 23 -19.37 1.58 2.38
N PHE A 24 -19.87 1.74 1.16
CA PHE A 24 -20.26 0.63 0.30
C PHE A 24 -19.08 -0.32 0.02
N THR A 25 -17.94 0.23 -0.39
CA THR A 25 -16.77 -0.57 -0.75
C THR A 25 -16.14 -1.24 0.46
N THR A 26 -16.06 -0.56 1.61
CA THR A 26 -15.54 -1.12 2.86
C THR A 26 -16.28 -2.39 3.26
N SER A 27 -17.61 -2.33 3.38
CA SER A 27 -18.42 -3.49 3.80
C SER A 27 -18.31 -4.67 2.84
N HIS A 28 -18.23 -4.41 1.53
CA HIS A 28 -18.06 -5.48 0.53
C HIS A 28 -16.67 -6.09 0.58
N LEU A 29 -15.60 -5.28 0.71
CA LEU A 29 -14.24 -5.77 0.79
C LEU A 29 -14.02 -6.60 2.06
N GLU A 30 -14.54 -6.18 3.22
CA GLU A 30 -14.51 -6.95 4.47
C GLU A 30 -15.22 -8.31 4.34
N SER A 31 -16.36 -8.36 3.65
CA SER A 31 -17.07 -9.62 3.41
C SER A 31 -16.33 -10.56 2.45
N MET A 32 -15.63 -10.00 1.46
CA MET A 32 -14.94 -10.76 0.41
C MET A 32 -13.56 -11.24 0.84
N VAL A 33 -12.82 -10.49 1.67
CA VAL A 33 -11.41 -10.78 1.98
C VAL A 33 -11.21 -12.19 2.54
N THR A 34 -12.16 -12.68 3.33
CA THR A 34 -12.13 -14.04 3.93
C THR A 34 -12.31 -15.17 2.93
N LYS A 35 -12.75 -14.86 1.70
CA LYS A 35 -13.04 -15.83 0.63
C LYS A 35 -12.02 -15.79 -0.50
N LEU A 36 -11.10 -14.82 -0.47
CA LEU A 36 -10.08 -14.62 -1.51
C LEU A 36 -8.78 -15.33 -1.12
N SER A 37 -7.98 -15.68 -2.13
CA SER A 37 -6.63 -16.20 -1.96
C SER A 37 -5.58 -15.08 -2.05
N ASN A 38 -4.39 -15.35 -1.55
CA ASN A 38 -3.24 -14.48 -1.78
C ASN A 38 -2.86 -14.45 -3.27
N PRO A 39 -2.26 -13.35 -3.76
CA PRO A 39 -1.90 -12.13 -3.02
C PRO A 39 -3.05 -11.12 -2.86
N LEU A 40 -4.19 -11.34 -3.52
CA LEU A 40 -5.31 -10.39 -3.55
C LEU A 40 -5.95 -10.17 -2.17
N ALA A 41 -6.09 -11.23 -1.37
CA ALA A 41 -6.61 -11.12 0.00
C ALA A 41 -5.71 -10.23 0.88
N GLU A 42 -4.39 -10.38 0.76
CA GLU A 42 -3.41 -9.56 1.49
C GLU A 42 -3.46 -8.10 1.04
N GLN A 43 -3.53 -7.84 -0.27
CA GLN A 43 -3.69 -6.48 -0.81
C GLN A 43 -4.93 -5.77 -0.27
N ILE A 44 -6.08 -6.46 -0.25
CA ILE A 44 -7.33 -5.90 0.29
C ILE A 44 -7.23 -5.66 1.79
N SER A 45 -6.63 -6.60 2.54
CA SER A 45 -6.41 -6.46 3.98
C SER A 45 -5.52 -5.25 4.31
N CYS A 46 -4.44 -5.05 3.55
CA CYS A 46 -3.57 -3.89 3.67
C CYS A 46 -4.32 -2.58 3.40
N ALA A 47 -5.10 -2.51 2.31
CA ALA A 47 -5.88 -1.33 1.96
C ALA A 47 -6.94 -0.98 3.02
N LEU A 48 -7.67 -1.98 3.54
CA LEU A 48 -8.66 -1.80 4.60
C LEU A 48 -8.04 -1.31 5.90
N LYS A 49 -6.83 -1.79 6.24
CA LYS A 49 -6.08 -1.33 7.42
C LYS A 49 -5.56 0.08 7.26
N ARG A 50 -5.00 0.40 6.08
CA ARG A 50 -4.46 1.71 5.77
C ARG A 50 -4.58 1.98 4.26
N PRO A 51 -5.49 2.88 3.86
CA PRO A 51 -5.63 3.27 2.46
C PRO A 51 -4.34 3.87 1.90
N LEU A 52 -4.12 3.72 0.60
CA LEU A 52 -2.94 4.25 -0.09
C LEU A 52 -2.76 5.74 0.18
N GLN A 53 -3.84 6.51 0.05
CA GLN A 53 -3.83 7.97 0.22
C GLN A 53 -3.47 8.43 1.65
N LYS A 54 -3.56 7.54 2.64
CA LYS A 54 -3.25 7.81 4.06
C LYS A 54 -1.99 7.08 4.51
N SER A 55 -1.23 6.50 3.58
CA SER A 55 -0.03 5.72 3.86
C SER A 55 1.23 6.53 3.61
N LEU A 56 2.26 6.29 4.44
CA LEU A 56 3.62 6.74 4.12
C LEU A 56 4.12 5.93 2.94
N GLU A 57 4.63 6.61 1.92
CA GLU A 57 4.96 6.03 0.62
C GLU A 57 5.99 4.90 0.77
N ARG A 58 6.99 5.09 1.62
CA ARG A 58 8.03 4.07 1.89
C ARG A 58 7.51 2.85 2.64
N LEU A 59 6.57 3.05 3.57
CA LEU A 59 5.97 1.94 4.30
C LEU A 59 5.09 1.13 3.35
N TYR A 60 4.27 1.81 2.57
CA TYR A 60 3.42 1.17 1.57
C TYR A 60 4.23 0.43 0.51
N ALA A 61 5.28 1.05 -0.04
CA ALA A 61 6.14 0.42 -1.04
C ALA A 61 6.76 -0.87 -0.52
N ARG A 62 7.25 -0.89 0.73
CA ARG A 62 7.79 -2.10 1.36
C ARG A 62 6.76 -3.22 1.47
N ASP A 63 5.56 -2.90 1.93
CA ASP A 63 4.50 -3.89 2.12
C ASP A 63 3.98 -4.39 0.76
N TYR A 64 3.82 -3.50 -0.23
CA TYR A 64 3.38 -3.84 -1.58
C TYR A 64 4.42 -4.65 -2.37
N MET A 65 5.72 -4.45 -2.14
CA MET A 65 6.76 -5.26 -2.79
C MET A 65 6.58 -6.76 -2.49
N SER A 66 6.24 -7.13 -1.25
CA SER A 66 5.97 -8.53 -0.88
C SER A 66 4.75 -9.09 -1.63
N ILE A 67 3.67 -8.30 -1.71
CA ILE A 67 2.44 -8.66 -2.44
C ILE A 67 2.73 -8.85 -3.93
N TYR A 68 3.43 -7.88 -4.54
CA TYR A 68 3.75 -7.86 -5.96
C TYR A 68 4.68 -9.01 -6.37
N GLN A 69 5.56 -9.46 -5.47
CA GLN A 69 6.41 -10.63 -5.71
C GLN A 69 5.59 -11.91 -5.96
N ASP A 70 4.46 -12.06 -5.26
CA ASP A 70 3.60 -13.24 -5.32
C ASP A 70 2.53 -13.16 -6.43
N GLU A 71 2.40 -12.01 -7.11
CA GLU A 71 1.51 -11.87 -8.26
C GLU A 71 2.05 -12.68 -9.45
N ALA A 72 1.26 -13.62 -9.97
CA ALA A 72 1.69 -14.49 -11.07
C ALA A 72 2.11 -13.73 -12.35
N SER A 73 1.54 -12.54 -12.57
CA SER A 73 1.79 -11.68 -13.73
C SER A 73 2.80 -10.57 -13.48
N HIS A 74 3.50 -10.55 -12.34
CA HIS A 74 4.40 -9.46 -12.02
C HIS A 74 5.55 -9.35 -13.03
N ASN A 75 5.92 -8.11 -13.35
CA ASN A 75 7.11 -7.83 -14.14
C ASN A 75 8.36 -7.99 -13.27
N LYS A 76 9.16 -9.03 -13.56
CA LYS A 76 10.39 -9.35 -12.83
C LYS A 76 11.43 -8.21 -12.87
N ALA A 77 11.58 -7.53 -13.99
CA ALA A 77 12.54 -6.42 -14.11
C ALA A 77 12.12 -5.22 -13.25
N LEU A 78 10.81 -4.93 -13.19
CA LEU A 78 10.27 -3.90 -12.31
C LEU A 78 10.48 -4.26 -10.84
N PHE A 79 10.23 -5.51 -10.46
CA PHE A 79 10.44 -5.98 -9.09
C PHE A 79 11.90 -5.87 -8.65
N GLU A 80 12.85 -6.33 -9.46
CA GLU A 80 14.27 -6.21 -9.15
C GLU A 80 14.73 -4.75 -9.08
N LEU A 81 14.23 -3.89 -9.97
CA LEU A 81 14.50 -2.46 -9.91
C LEU A 81 14.01 -1.83 -8.59
N ALA A 82 12.75 -2.09 -8.22
CA ALA A 82 12.18 -1.58 -6.97
C ALA A 82 12.97 -2.05 -5.73
N LYS A 83 13.42 -3.32 -5.74
CA LYS A 83 14.22 -3.89 -4.66
C LYS A 83 15.61 -3.25 -4.53
N LEU A 84 16.29 -3.03 -5.65
CA LEU A 84 17.59 -2.36 -5.66
C LEU A 84 17.47 -0.90 -5.19
N ASP A 85 16.49 -0.16 -5.72
CA ASP A 85 16.23 1.22 -5.34
C ASP A 85 15.90 1.36 -3.84
N PHE A 86 15.02 0.50 -3.32
CA PHE A 86 14.67 0.50 -1.90
C PHE A 86 15.89 0.26 -1.01
N ASN A 87 16.74 -0.70 -1.35
CA ASN A 87 17.94 -1.01 -0.59
C ASN A 87 19.00 0.10 -0.66
N LEU A 88 19.16 0.74 -1.82
CA LEU A 88 20.03 1.91 -1.96
C LEU A 88 19.59 3.05 -1.04
N LEU A 89 18.30 3.38 -1.05
CA LEU A 89 17.79 4.47 -0.22
C LEU A 89 17.81 4.10 1.28
N GLN A 90 17.61 2.82 1.62
CA GLN A 90 17.79 2.35 2.98
C GLN A 90 19.25 2.52 3.47
N SER A 91 20.25 2.30 2.62
CA SER A 91 21.65 2.47 3.02
C SER A 91 21.98 3.94 3.29
N ILE A 92 21.46 4.85 2.47
CA ILE A 92 21.58 6.31 2.66
C ILE A 92 20.91 6.72 3.99
N HIS A 93 19.66 6.34 4.23
CA HIS A 93 18.96 6.68 5.48
C HIS A 93 19.69 6.14 6.73
N LYS A 94 20.35 4.97 6.63
CA LYS A 94 21.15 4.42 7.75
C LYS A 94 22.39 5.27 8.03
N LEU A 95 23.05 5.79 6.99
CA LEU A 95 24.18 6.71 7.14
C LEU A 95 23.73 8.01 7.79
N GLU A 96 22.66 8.63 7.29
CA GLU A 96 22.07 9.85 7.86
C GLU A 96 21.70 9.65 9.33
N LEU A 97 21.04 8.53 9.67
CA LEU A 97 20.69 8.21 11.04
C LEU A 97 21.93 8.00 11.92
N SER A 98 22.97 7.33 11.42
CA SER A 98 24.24 7.14 12.13
C SER A 98 24.92 8.49 12.42
N GLU A 99 24.91 9.41 11.46
CA GLU A 99 25.48 10.75 11.63
C GLU A 99 24.69 11.54 12.67
N LEU A 100 23.35 11.57 12.59
CA LEU A 100 22.50 12.25 13.56
C LEU A 100 22.64 11.66 14.96
N SER A 101 22.73 10.34 15.07
CA SER A 101 22.86 9.63 16.35
C SER A 101 24.21 9.86 17.03
N ARG A 102 25.24 10.29 16.29
CA ARG A 102 26.54 10.68 16.84
C ARG A 102 26.50 12.05 17.52
N TYR A 103 25.53 12.89 17.16
CA TYR A 103 25.34 14.24 17.70
C TYR A 103 24.23 14.32 18.77
N LEU A 104 23.47 13.24 18.96
CA LEU A 104 22.50 13.04 20.05
C LEU A 104 23.17 12.29 21.21
#